data_AF-A0A6L5QKF3-F1
#
_entry.id   AF-A0A6L5QKF3-F1
#
_cell.length_a   1.000
_cell.length_b   1.000
_cell.length_c   1.000
_cell.angle_alpha   90.00
_cell.angle_beta   90.00
_cell.angle_gamma   90.00
#
_symmetry.space_group_name_H-M   'P 1'
#
loop_
_entity.id
_entity.type
_entity.pdbx_description
1 polymer ?
#
loop_
_entity_poly.entity_id
_entity_poly.type
_entity_poly.pdbx_seq_one_letter_code
_entity_poly.pdbx_strand_id
1 'polypeptide(L)'
;MHKIATYLDQDHRRCDDQYSMAESDVILRNWEAASDHFGTFLSMFYRHLDKEERILFPRLDHALGNGYGPTVVMRAEHRQMRAMLLEMKIAIDRHDCEAFFGQGDMLRILMRQHSLKEEGILYPQADFVLAKQADAVVASMENIDHAEEAGAWSAA
;
A
#
# COMPACT_ATOMS: atom_id res chain seq x y z
N MET A 1 -19.98 10.38 7.31
CA MET A 1 -18.58 10.20 7.77
C MET A 1 -17.91 9.29 6.77
N HIS A 2 -16.81 9.72 6.15
CA HIS A 2 -16.01 8.92 5.21
C HIS A 2 -14.83 8.28 5.96
N LYS A 3 -15.13 7.43 6.93
CA LYS A 3 -14.13 7.01 7.92
C LYS A 3 -13.10 6.07 7.29
N ILE A 4 -13.57 5.13 6.46
CA ILE A 4 -12.69 4.17 5.77
C ILE A 4 -11.81 4.91 4.76
N ALA A 5 -12.41 5.75 3.91
CA ALA A 5 -11.65 6.52 2.91
C ALA A 5 -10.60 7.42 3.58
N THR A 6 -11.01 8.20 4.60
CA THR A 6 -10.09 9.10 5.30
C THR A 6 -8.90 8.37 5.91
N TYR A 7 -9.12 7.16 6.45
CA TYR A 7 -8.06 6.35 7.04
C TYR A 7 -7.07 5.83 5.99
N LEU A 8 -7.56 5.29 4.87
CA LEU A 8 -6.70 4.73 3.82
C LEU A 8 -5.99 5.82 3.00
N ASP A 9 -6.64 6.96 2.74
CA ASP A 9 -5.99 8.12 2.11
C ASP A 9 -4.82 8.66 2.94
N GLN A 10 -4.89 8.53 4.28
CA GLN A 10 -3.77 8.88 5.15
C GLN A 10 -2.60 7.89 5.00
N ASP A 11 -2.89 6.61 4.83
CA ASP A 11 -1.86 5.60 4.58
C ASP A 11 -1.19 5.81 3.21
N HIS A 12 -1.95 6.19 2.17
CA HIS A 12 -1.38 6.59 0.86
C HIS A 12 -0.38 7.72 1.02
N ARG A 13 -0.77 8.84 1.65
CA ARG A 13 0.10 10.00 1.85
C ARG A 13 1.39 9.64 2.61
N ARG A 14 1.27 8.82 3.66
CA ARG A 14 2.45 8.36 4.43
C ARG A 14 3.39 7.50 3.58
N CYS A 15 2.85 6.64 2.73
CA CYS A 15 3.66 5.84 1.81
C CYS A 15 4.36 6.72 0.76
N ASP A 16 3.66 7.72 0.20
CA ASP A 16 4.22 8.66 -0.77
C ASP A 16 5.37 9.49 -0.16
N ASP A 17 5.18 10.01 1.06
CA ASP A 17 6.22 10.76 1.78
C ASP A 17 7.48 9.90 1.99
N GLN A 18 7.31 8.65 2.44
CA GLN A 18 8.42 7.74 2.70
C GLN A 18 9.13 7.31 1.40
N TYR A 19 8.37 7.06 0.33
CA TYR A 19 8.93 6.75 -0.99
C TYR A 19 9.74 7.93 -1.54
N SER A 20 9.25 9.16 -1.38
CA SER A 20 9.95 10.38 -1.81
C SER A 20 11.32 10.55 -1.13
N MET A 21 11.45 10.13 0.13
CA MET A 21 12.74 10.10 0.83
C MET A 21 13.71 9.11 0.17
N ALA A 22 13.25 7.89 -0.12
CA ALA A 22 14.06 6.88 -0.80
C ALA A 22 14.49 7.33 -2.20
N GLU A 23 13.58 7.94 -2.99
CA GLU A 23 13.92 8.51 -4.30
C GLU A 23 15.02 9.56 -4.18
N SER A 24 14.91 10.45 -3.20
CA SER A 24 15.91 11.50 -2.96
C SER A 24 17.28 10.92 -2.65
N ASP A 25 17.35 9.87 -1.82
CA ASP A 25 18.62 9.21 -1.51
C ASP A 25 19.23 8.46 -2.70
N VAL A 26 18.41 7.86 -3.58
CA VAL A 26 18.91 7.27 -4.83
C VAL A 26 19.50 8.35 -5.75
N ILE A 27 18.85 9.52 -5.87
CA ILE A 27 19.37 10.66 -6.65
C ILE A 27 20.73 11.12 -6.10
N LEU A 28 20.83 11.22 -4.77
CA LEU A 28 22.05 11.64 -4.08
C LEU A 28 23.11 10.52 -3.98
N ARG A 29 22.78 9.30 -4.42
CA ARG A 29 23.61 8.09 -4.31
C ARG A 29 23.97 7.71 -2.87
N ASN A 30 23.10 8.05 -1.93
CA ASN A 30 23.18 7.63 -0.54
C ASN A 30 22.59 6.23 -0.37
N TRP A 31 23.24 5.21 -0.92
CA TRP A 31 22.64 3.87 -1.07
C TRP A 31 22.23 3.20 0.24
N GLU A 32 22.96 3.44 1.33
CA GLU A 32 22.59 2.94 2.66
C GLU A 32 21.26 3.56 3.12
N ALA A 33 21.15 4.89 3.09
CA ALA A 33 19.91 5.60 3.42
C ALA A 33 18.76 5.27 2.46
N ALA A 34 19.05 5.10 1.16
CA ALA A 34 18.08 4.65 0.18
C ALA A 34 17.52 3.26 0.53
N SER A 35 18.39 2.33 0.95
CA SER A 35 17.97 0.99 1.36
C SER A 35 17.08 1.03 2.61
N ASP A 36 17.45 1.84 3.61
CA ASP A 36 16.68 1.99 4.84
C ASP A 36 15.32 2.65 4.60
N HIS A 37 15.29 3.78 3.90
CA HIS A 37 14.04 4.49 3.60
C HIS A 37 13.15 3.67 2.67
N PHE A 38 13.71 2.99 1.66
CA PHE A 38 12.94 2.14 0.77
C PHE A 38 12.42 0.89 1.49
N GLY A 39 13.21 0.27 2.37
CA GLY A 39 12.77 -0.84 3.22
C GLY A 39 11.59 -0.46 4.12
N THR A 40 11.65 0.74 4.71
CA THR A 40 10.55 1.31 5.50
C THR A 40 9.30 1.51 4.64
N PHE A 41 9.45 2.09 3.45
CA PHE A 41 8.37 2.24 2.48
C PHE A 41 7.75 0.89 2.10
N LEU A 42 8.56 -0.13 1.77
CA LEU A 42 8.05 -1.47 1.42
C LEU A 42 7.21 -2.07 2.55
N SER A 43 7.67 -1.95 3.80
CA SER A 43 6.93 -2.42 4.97
C SER A 43 5.58 -1.70 5.09
N MET A 44 5.56 -0.37 4.93
CA MET A 44 4.33 0.42 5.00
C MET A 44 3.37 0.07 3.86
N PHE A 45 3.88 -0.05 2.65
CA PHE A 45 3.12 -0.33 1.44
C PHE A 45 2.50 -1.73 1.51
N TYR A 46 3.26 -2.77 1.85
CA TYR A 46 2.71 -4.13 1.96
C TYR A 46 1.67 -4.25 3.07
N ARG A 47 1.88 -3.55 4.19
CA ARG A 47 0.90 -3.47 5.27
C ARG A 47 -0.38 -2.78 4.81
N HIS A 48 -0.28 -1.70 4.04
CA HIS A 48 -1.43 -1.05 3.43
C HIS A 48 -2.22 -2.04 2.54
N LEU A 49 -1.53 -2.74 1.62
CA LEU A 49 -2.18 -3.74 0.78
C LEU A 49 -2.82 -4.87 1.60
N ASP A 50 -2.21 -5.27 2.72
CA ASP A 50 -2.76 -6.29 3.62
C ASP A 50 -4.06 -5.84 4.29
N LYS A 51 -4.15 -4.57 4.71
CA LYS A 51 -5.40 -3.99 5.23
C LYS A 51 -6.51 -4.12 4.19
N GLU A 52 -6.21 -3.83 2.95
CA GLU A 52 -7.19 -3.92 1.88
C GLU A 52 -7.56 -5.36 1.55
N GLU A 53 -6.56 -6.19 1.25
CA GLU A 53 -6.75 -7.54 0.74
C GLU A 53 -7.34 -8.49 1.79
N ARG A 54 -6.99 -8.30 3.08
CA ARG A 54 -7.39 -9.20 4.17
C ARG A 54 -8.60 -8.68 4.95
N ILE A 55 -8.83 -7.37 5.00
CA ILE A 55 -9.88 -6.78 5.82
C ILE A 55 -10.96 -6.11 4.99
N LEU A 56 -10.61 -5.11 4.18
CA LEU A 56 -11.58 -4.28 3.47
C LEU A 56 -12.26 -5.06 2.34
N PHE A 57 -11.49 -5.59 1.39
CA PHE A 57 -12.02 -6.24 0.20
C PHE A 57 -12.92 -7.43 0.54
N PRO A 58 -12.57 -8.34 1.47
CA PRO A 58 -13.48 -9.44 1.82
C PRO A 58 -14.82 -8.96 2.39
N ARG A 59 -14.82 -7.90 3.20
CA ARG A 59 -16.06 -7.34 3.77
C ARG A 59 -16.90 -6.63 2.71
N LEU A 60 -16.26 -5.90 1.81
CA LEU A 60 -16.91 -5.23 0.70
C LEU A 60 -17.51 -6.25 -0.28
N ASP A 61 -16.73 -7.25 -0.69
CA ASP A 61 -17.17 -8.33 -1.58
C ASP A 61 -18.38 -9.07 -1.00
N HIS A 62 -18.34 -9.39 0.31
CA HIS A 62 -19.43 -10.03 1.02
C HIS A 62 -20.69 -9.14 1.05
N ALA A 63 -20.54 -7.85 1.37
CA ALA A 63 -21.67 -6.93 1.46
C ALA A 63 -22.31 -6.63 0.09
N LEU A 64 -21.55 -6.71 -1.00
CA LEU A 64 -22.03 -6.55 -2.37
C LEU A 64 -22.59 -7.84 -2.98
N GLY A 65 -22.44 -8.99 -2.30
CA GLY A 65 -22.98 -10.29 -2.73
C GLY A 65 -22.26 -10.94 -3.92
N ASN A 66 -21.15 -10.37 -4.39
CA ASN A 66 -20.48 -10.77 -5.63
C ASN A 66 -18.96 -10.94 -5.41
N GLY A 67 -18.48 -12.18 -5.30
CA GLY A 67 -17.05 -12.51 -5.17
C GLY A 67 -16.20 -12.30 -6.44
N TYR A 68 -16.78 -11.75 -7.50
CA TYR A 68 -16.15 -11.44 -8.79
C TYR A 68 -16.15 -9.93 -9.09
N GLY A 69 -16.06 -9.12 -8.03
CA GLY A 69 -16.18 -7.66 -8.07
C GLY A 69 -14.89 -6.90 -8.40
N PRO A 70 -14.93 -5.55 -8.33
CA PRO A 70 -13.80 -4.67 -8.64
C PRO A 70 -12.51 -4.99 -7.86
N THR A 71 -12.62 -5.60 -6.68
CA THR A 71 -11.51 -6.03 -5.83
C THR A 71 -10.60 -7.09 -6.47
N VAL A 72 -11.07 -7.85 -7.47
CA VAL A 72 -10.23 -8.82 -8.21
C VAL A 72 -9.17 -8.10 -9.05
N VAL A 73 -9.57 -7.00 -9.69
CA VAL A 73 -8.66 -6.15 -10.48
C VAL A 73 -7.61 -5.51 -9.56
N MET A 74 -8.05 -5.01 -8.39
CA MET A 74 -7.15 -4.41 -7.40
C MET A 74 -6.07 -5.40 -6.95
N ARG A 75 -6.45 -6.62 -6.54
CA ARG A 75 -5.49 -7.67 -6.17
C ARG A 75 -4.53 -8.04 -7.31
N ALA A 76 -4.97 -7.99 -8.57
CA ALA A 76 -4.09 -8.23 -9.71
C ALA A 76 -3.04 -7.13 -9.87
N GLU A 77 -3.43 -5.87 -9.72
CA GLU A 77 -2.51 -4.72 -9.76
C GLU A 77 -1.57 -4.71 -8.56
N HIS A 78 -2.04 -5.05 -7.36
CA HIS A 78 -1.18 -5.19 -6.19
C HIS A 78 -0.05 -6.19 -6.41
N ARG A 79 -0.32 -7.31 -7.11
CA ARG A 79 0.73 -8.28 -7.47
C ARG A 79 1.74 -7.68 -8.45
N GLN A 80 1.28 -6.89 -9.41
CA GLN A 80 2.15 -6.19 -10.36
C GLN A 80 3.03 -5.15 -9.64
N MET A 81 2.46 -4.37 -8.71
CA MET A 81 3.22 -3.42 -7.89
C MET A 81 4.29 -4.11 -7.05
N ARG A 82 3.95 -5.22 -6.36
CA ARG A 82 4.93 -6.01 -5.59
C ARG A 82 6.10 -6.49 -6.45
N ALA A 83 5.84 -6.91 -7.69
CA ALA A 83 6.91 -7.32 -8.60
C ALA A 83 7.83 -6.15 -9.00
N MET A 84 7.26 -4.98 -9.34
CA MET A 84 8.04 -3.78 -9.66
C MET A 84 8.90 -3.32 -8.47
N LEU A 85 8.31 -3.32 -7.28
CA LEU A 85 8.99 -2.94 -6.04
C LEU A 85 10.17 -3.86 -5.69
N LEU A 86 10.06 -5.16 -5.99
CA LEU A 86 11.17 -6.09 -5.84
C LEU A 86 12.33 -5.74 -6.78
N GLU A 87 12.05 -5.43 -8.05
CA GLU A 87 13.07 -5.02 -9.01
C GLU A 87 13.74 -3.70 -8.60
N MET A 88 12.97 -2.75 -8.06
CA MET A 88 13.51 -1.50 -7.51
C MET A 88 14.42 -1.74 -6.31
N LYS A 89 14.06 -2.67 -5.42
CA LYS A 89 14.93 -3.07 -4.31
C LYS A 89 16.25 -3.65 -4.83
N ILE A 90 16.19 -4.54 -5.83
CA ILE A 90 17.39 -5.12 -6.44
C ILE A 90 18.26 -4.03 -7.08
N ALA A 91 17.65 -3.01 -7.70
CA ALA A 91 18.37 -1.88 -8.28
C ALA A 91 19.11 -1.07 -7.20
N ILE A 92 18.48 -0.80 -6.05
CA ILE A 92 19.15 -0.18 -4.90
C ILE A 92 20.33 -1.04 -4.44
N ASP A 93 20.14 -2.34 -4.25
CA ASP A 93 21.20 -3.26 -3.79
C ASP A 93 22.38 -3.34 -4.78
N ARG A 94 22.16 -3.00 -6.07
CA ARG A 94 23.17 -2.93 -7.13
C ARG A 94 23.72 -1.53 -7.39
N HIS A 95 23.24 -0.52 -6.66
CA HIS A 95 23.56 0.89 -6.89
C HIS A 95 23.21 1.36 -8.33
N ASP A 96 22.15 0.81 -8.89
CA ASP A 96 21.70 1.08 -10.26
C ASP A 96 20.56 2.11 -10.28
N CYS A 97 20.94 3.37 -10.44
CA CYS A 97 20.02 4.50 -10.47
C CYS A 97 19.06 4.45 -11.68
N GLU A 98 19.55 4.04 -12.85
CA GLU A 98 18.75 3.98 -14.08
C GLU A 98 17.67 2.90 -13.97
N ALA A 99 18.03 1.71 -13.49
CA ALA A 99 17.07 0.63 -13.28
C ALA A 99 16.02 1.00 -12.23
N PHE A 100 16.41 1.66 -11.13
CA PHE A 100 15.48 2.11 -10.09
C PHE A 100 14.43 3.07 -10.66
N PHE A 101 14.86 4.13 -11.36
CA PHE A 101 13.93 5.13 -11.91
C PHE A 101 13.12 4.60 -13.09
N GLY A 102 13.67 3.71 -13.92
CA GLY A 102 12.92 3.06 -14.99
C GLY A 102 11.72 2.26 -14.46
N GLN A 103 11.90 1.52 -13.35
CA GLN A 103 10.78 0.86 -12.68
C GLN A 103 9.86 1.85 -11.95
N GLY A 104 10.44 2.87 -11.31
CA GLY A 104 9.69 3.93 -10.62
C GLY A 104 8.71 4.67 -11.55
N ASP A 105 9.09 4.97 -12.79
CA ASP A 105 8.21 5.60 -13.77
C ASP A 105 6.98 4.74 -14.09
N MET A 106 7.19 3.44 -14.30
CA MET A 106 6.10 2.49 -14.54
C MET A 106 5.21 2.31 -13.32
N LEU A 107 5.80 2.24 -12.12
CA LEU A 107 5.08 2.16 -10.85
C LEU A 107 4.20 3.40 -10.64
N ARG A 108 4.71 4.61 -10.88
CA ARG A 108 3.94 5.86 -10.71
C ARG A 108 2.70 5.91 -11.61
N ILE A 109 2.80 5.42 -12.84
CA ILE A 109 1.64 5.34 -13.76
C ILE A 109 0.59 4.37 -13.20
N LEU A 110 1.03 3.17 -12.78
CA LEU A 110 0.14 2.15 -12.24
C LEU A 110 -0.52 2.63 -10.93
N MET A 111 0.26 3.17 -9.99
CA MET A 111 -0.24 3.73 -8.73
C MET A 111 -1.28 4.82 -8.97
N ARG A 112 -1.04 5.74 -9.91
CA ARG A 112 -2.03 6.78 -10.24
C ARG A 112 -3.36 6.20 -10.73
N GLN A 113 -3.33 5.19 -11.59
CA GLN A 113 -4.54 4.54 -12.08
C GLN A 113 -5.24 3.75 -10.98
N HIS A 114 -4.46 3.16 -10.09
CA HIS A 114 -4.92 2.39 -8.95
C HIS A 114 -5.65 3.27 -7.94
N SER A 115 -5.00 4.32 -7.44
CA SER A 115 -5.58 5.24 -6.45
C SER A 115 -6.84 5.93 -6.97
N LEU A 116 -6.93 6.24 -8.27
CA LEU A 116 -8.18 6.78 -8.85
C LEU A 116 -9.38 5.83 -8.70
N LYS A 117 -9.17 4.52 -8.76
CA LYS A 117 -10.24 3.53 -8.56
C LYS A 117 -10.57 3.38 -7.08
N GLU A 118 -9.58 3.48 -6.21
CA GLU A 118 -9.79 3.37 -4.77
C GLU A 118 -10.51 4.59 -4.23
N GLU A 119 -9.86 5.74 -4.33
CA GLU A 119 -10.32 7.00 -3.76
C GLU A 119 -11.58 7.52 -4.48
N GLY A 120 -11.69 7.26 -5.79
CA GLY A 120 -12.81 7.72 -6.61
C GLY A 120 -14.04 6.80 -6.58
N ILE A 121 -13.87 5.51 -6.28
CA ILE A 121 -14.95 4.52 -6.41
C ILE A 121 -15.04 3.60 -5.20
N LEU A 122 -13.97 2.85 -4.91
CA LEU A 122 -14.00 1.74 -3.97
C LEU A 122 -14.18 2.21 -2.52
N TYR A 123 -13.41 3.20 -2.07
CA TYR A 123 -13.50 3.71 -0.70
C TYR A 123 -14.83 4.44 -0.43
N PRO A 124 -15.33 5.34 -1.32
CA PRO A 124 -16.67 5.91 -1.16
C PRO A 124 -17.77 4.85 -1.11
N GLN A 125 -17.67 3.81 -1.95
CA GLN A 125 -18.61 2.68 -1.93
C GLN A 125 -18.51 1.90 -0.61
N ALA A 126 -17.30 1.66 -0.10
CA ALA A 126 -17.09 0.99 1.18
C ALA A 126 -17.67 1.79 2.34
N ASP A 127 -17.44 3.10 2.40
CA ASP A 127 -18.04 3.96 3.43
C ASP A 127 -19.57 3.94 3.39
N PHE A 128 -20.17 3.84 2.20
CA PHE A 128 -21.62 3.73 2.05
C PHE A 128 -22.14 2.35 2.47
N VAL A 129 -21.60 1.28 1.90
CA VAL A 129 -22.08 -0.10 2.09
C VAL A 129 -21.77 -0.62 3.50
N LEU A 130 -20.60 -0.26 4.04
CA LEU A 130 -20.12 -0.69 5.35
C LEU A 130 -20.35 0.37 6.43
N ALA A 131 -21.22 1.37 6.20
CA ALA A 131 -21.41 2.50 7.12
C ALA A 131 -21.62 2.09 8.60
N LYS A 132 -22.39 1.02 8.85
CA LYS A 132 -22.65 0.50 10.21
C LYS A 132 -21.47 -0.30 10.81
N GLN A 133 -20.54 -0.71 9.98
CA GLN A 133 -19.36 -1.51 10.34
C GLN A 133 -18.06 -0.69 10.29
N ALA A 134 -18.10 0.56 9.85
CA ALA A 134 -16.91 1.37 9.55
C ALA A 134 -15.92 1.42 10.72
N ASP A 135 -16.41 1.58 11.96
CA ASP A 135 -15.56 1.57 13.15
C ASP A 135 -14.85 0.22 13.36
N ALA A 136 -15.57 -0.89 13.19
CA ALA A 136 -15.02 -2.23 13.34
C ALA A 136 -14.05 -2.59 12.19
N VAL A 137 -14.30 -2.08 10.98
CA VAL A 137 -13.40 -2.23 9.83
C VAL A 137 -12.08 -1.52 10.11
N VAL A 138 -12.12 -0.25 10.50
CA VAL A 138 -10.91 0.53 10.83
C VAL A 138 -10.15 -0.11 11.99
N ALA A 139 -10.82 -0.47 13.07
CA ALA A 139 -10.18 -1.17 14.20
C ALA A 139 -9.54 -2.50 13.78
N SER A 140 -10.15 -3.23 12.84
CA SER A 140 -9.55 -4.48 12.32
C SER A 140 -8.28 -4.21 11.51
N MET A 141 -8.22 -3.10 10.75
CA MET A 141 -7.03 -2.69 10.00
C MET A 141 -5.92 -2.20 10.95
N GLU A 142 -6.25 -1.44 11.98
CA GLU A 142 -5.30 -1.01 13.03
C GLU A 142 -4.71 -2.20 13.80
N ASN A 143 -5.48 -3.26 14.02
CA ASN A 143 -4.97 -4.46 14.70
C ASN A 143 -3.95 -5.26 13.87
N ILE A 144 -3.97 -5.16 12.53
CA ILE A 144 -2.88 -5.70 11.69
C ILE A 144 -1.57 -5.00 12.04
N ASP A 145 -1.63 -3.69 12.31
CA ASP A 145 -0.46 -2.87 12.64
C ASP A 145 0.18 -3.30 13.97
N HIS A 146 -0.64 -3.61 14.97
CA HIS A 146 -0.14 -4.01 16.30
C HIS A 146 0.39 -5.44 16.38
N ALA A 147 -0.14 -6.36 15.56
CA ALA A 147 0.30 -7.76 15.58
C ALA A 147 1.75 -7.94 15.09
N GLU A 148 2.21 -7.07 14.17
CA GLU A 148 3.57 -7.12 13.63
C GLU A 148 4.57 -6.34 14.50
N GLU A 149 4.16 -5.21 15.10
CA GLU A 149 4.96 -4.50 16.10
C GLU A 149 5.28 -5.38 17.33
N ALA A 150 4.31 -6.17 17.80
CA ALA A 150 4.53 -7.12 18.89
C ALA A 150 5.44 -8.30 18.49
N GLY A 151 5.44 -8.70 17.21
CA GLY A 151 6.34 -9.72 16.67
C GLY A 151 7.81 -9.25 16.62
N ALA A 152 8.04 -7.97 16.29
CA ALA A 152 9.37 -7.37 16.19
C ALA A 152 10.09 -7.24 17.55
N TRP A 153 9.37 -7.17 18.67
CA TRP A 153 9.94 -7.11 20.03
C TRP A 153 10.16 -8.47 20.69
N SER A 154 9.78 -9.59 20.05
CA SER A 154 9.97 -10.94 20.61
C SER A 154 11.23 -11.67 20.11
N ALA A 155 11.99 -11.05 19.20
CA ALA A 155 13.19 -11.62 18.59
C ALA A 155 14.48 -10.88 18.98
N ALA A 156 14.55 -10.37 20.21
CA ALA A 156 15.76 -9.82 20.83
C ALA A 156 16.37 -10.81 21.83
#